data_AF-A0A7C8KDV2-F1
#
_entry.id   AF-A0A7C8KDV2-F1
#
_cell.length_a   1.000
_cell.length_b   1.000
_cell.length_c   1.000
_cell.angle_alpha   90.00
_cell.angle_beta   90.00
_cell.angle_gamma   90.00
#
_symmetry.space_group_name_H-M   'P 1'
#
loop_
_entity.id
_entity.type
_entity.pdbx_description
1 polymer ?
#
loop_
_entity_poly.entity_id
_entity_poly.type
_entity_poly.pdbx_seq_one_letter_code
_entity_poly.pdbx_strand_id
1 'polypeptide(L)'
;MISTSEPKRSICSCSTCKSTYIPPITHPSHQANHLQRPAEYIIAKMGGHVDYDPALLKWNEMHRNRTKFFRLNSRAAKLTFWMVVAIPAATLGLSYWSEGRYELKGKRRGDIIREF
;
A
#
# COMPACT_ATOMS: atom_id res chain seq x y z
N MET A 1 44.19 33.02 5.98
CA MET A 1 43.06 33.96 6.04
C MET A 1 41.78 33.15 6.01
N ILE A 2 41.09 33.10 7.15
CA ILE A 2 39.80 32.43 7.34
C ILE A 2 38.73 33.44 6.88
N SER A 3 37.85 33.06 5.96
CA SER A 3 36.64 33.81 5.64
C SER A 3 35.49 32.84 5.48
N THR A 4 34.68 32.76 6.53
CA THR A 4 33.39 32.07 6.58
C THR A 4 32.35 32.95 5.89
N SER A 5 31.83 32.55 4.74
CA SER A 5 30.65 33.17 4.14
C SER A 5 29.37 32.44 4.60
N GLU A 6 28.64 33.08 5.52
CA GLU A 6 27.30 32.66 5.93
C GLU A 6 26.30 32.78 4.76
N PRO A 7 25.41 31.79 4.54
CA PRO A 7 24.31 31.95 3.60
C PRO A 7 23.15 32.74 4.24
N LYS A 8 22.81 33.88 3.62
CA LYS A 8 21.63 34.70 3.93
C LYS A 8 20.36 33.84 3.99
N ARG A 9 19.83 33.62 5.19
CA ARG A 9 18.46 33.09 5.39
C ARG A 9 17.46 34.22 5.18
N SER A 10 16.92 34.31 3.97
CA SER A 10 15.69 35.05 3.70
C SER A 10 14.51 34.23 4.23
N ILE A 11 13.92 34.71 5.31
CA ILE A 11 12.74 34.14 5.96
C ILE A 11 11.53 34.60 5.15
N CYS A 12 11.05 33.77 4.22
CA CYS A 12 9.73 33.94 3.62
C CYS A 12 8.67 33.34 4.53
N SER A 13 7.96 34.23 5.23
CA SER A 13 6.75 33.99 6.01
C SER A 13 5.56 33.68 5.07
N CYS A 14 5.24 32.39 4.90
CA CYS A 14 3.94 31.94 4.36
C CYS A 14 3.32 30.90 5.30
N SER A 15 2.16 31.24 5.85
CA SER A 15 1.40 30.56 6.91
C SER A 15 0.72 29.25 6.49
N THR A 16 1.16 28.59 5.42
CA THR A 16 0.71 27.25 5.01
C THR A 16 1.87 26.30 4.70
N CYS A 17 3.04 26.55 5.31
CA CYS A 17 4.13 25.60 5.32
C CYS A 17 3.82 24.47 6.33
N LYS A 18 3.05 23.45 5.91
CA LYS A 18 3.20 22.13 6.54
C LYS A 18 4.64 21.71 6.26
N SER A 19 5.50 21.98 7.23
CA SER A 19 6.88 21.54 7.31
C SER A 19 6.91 20.05 7.01
N THR A 20 7.13 19.72 5.74
CA THR A 20 7.50 18.39 5.34
C THR A 20 8.96 18.32 5.75
N TYR A 21 9.23 17.68 6.88
CA TYR A 21 10.58 17.27 7.22
C TYR A 21 11.04 16.34 6.10
N ILE A 22 11.73 16.92 5.12
CA ILE A 22 12.54 16.16 4.16
C ILE A 22 13.76 15.78 4.99
N PRO A 23 13.93 14.51 5.40
CA PRO A 23 15.14 14.11 6.07
C PRO A 23 16.32 14.44 5.14
N PRO A 24 17.43 14.95 5.66
CA PRO A 24 18.63 15.13 4.86
C PRO A 24 18.96 13.81 4.16
N ILE A 25 19.36 13.90 2.89
CA ILE A 25 19.95 12.78 2.16
C ILE A 25 21.35 12.57 2.76
N THR A 26 21.40 12.04 3.98
CA THR A 26 22.58 11.34 4.45
C THR A 26 22.55 9.99 3.75
N HIS A 27 23.52 9.75 2.88
CA HIS A 27 23.81 8.40 2.43
C HIS A 27 24.05 7.54 3.69
N PRO A 28 23.27 6.48 3.94
CA PRO A 28 23.60 5.54 4.99
C PRO A 28 24.71 4.63 4.45
N SER A 29 25.92 5.17 4.34
CA SER A 29 27.11 4.34 4.20
C SER A 29 27.39 3.71 5.56
N HIS A 30 27.19 2.40 5.65
CA HIS A 30 27.63 1.51 6.71
C HIS A 30 26.96 1.67 8.09
N GLN A 31 26.31 0.58 8.53
CA GLN A 31 25.91 0.23 9.92
C GLN A 31 24.40 0.21 10.17
N ALA A 32 23.70 -0.83 9.70
CA ALA A 32 22.53 -1.41 10.40
C ALA A 32 21.94 -2.62 9.64
N ASN A 33 22.71 -3.69 9.37
CA ASN A 33 22.16 -4.93 8.80
C ASN A 33 22.60 -6.19 9.59
N HIS A 34 22.77 -6.10 10.91
CA HIS A 34 23.10 -7.27 11.70
C HIS A 34 21.89 -7.97 12.36
N LEU A 35 20.66 -7.45 12.20
CA LEU A 35 19.49 -7.97 12.93
C LEU A 35 18.26 -8.33 12.07
N GLN A 36 18.38 -8.41 10.74
CA GLN A 36 17.26 -8.80 9.87
C GLN A 36 17.61 -10.04 9.02
N ARG A 37 18.06 -11.14 9.65
CA ARG A 37 18.59 -12.33 8.92
C ARG A 37 17.89 -13.66 9.24
N PRO A 38 16.60 -13.87 8.92
CA PRO A 38 16.04 -15.21 8.90
C PRO A 38 16.15 -15.91 7.52
N ALA A 39 16.26 -15.17 6.41
CA ALA A 39 16.25 -15.78 5.07
C ALA A 39 17.64 -15.86 4.40
N GLU A 40 18.57 -14.94 4.71
CA GLU A 40 19.89 -14.93 4.07
C GLU A 40 20.82 -16.08 4.50
N TYR A 41 20.75 -16.54 5.76
CA TYR A 41 21.64 -17.60 6.24
C TYR A 41 21.38 -18.97 5.59
N ILE A 42 20.17 -19.17 5.04
CA ILE A 42 19.79 -20.40 4.35
C ILE A 42 20.38 -20.43 2.92
N ILE A 43 20.40 -19.28 2.24
CA ILE A 43 20.90 -19.13 0.86
C ILE A 43 22.43 -19.03 0.81
N ALA A 44 23.05 -18.32 1.75
CA ALA A 44 24.52 -18.24 1.86
C ALA A 44 25.16 -19.61 2.17
N LYS A 45 24.43 -20.50 2.86
CA LYS A 45 24.84 -21.90 3.09
C LYS A 45 24.86 -22.75 1.81
N MET A 46 24.22 -22.28 0.73
CA MET A 46 24.12 -22.95 -0.57
C MET A 46 25.07 -22.36 -1.63
N GLY A 47 26.07 -21.57 -1.23
CA GLY A 47 27.19 -21.16 -2.10
C GLY A 47 26.91 -20.01 -3.08
N GLY A 48 25.77 -19.32 -2.97
CA GLY A 48 25.47 -18.11 -3.74
C GLY A 48 25.72 -16.83 -2.95
N HIS A 49 26.48 -15.90 -3.51
CA HIS A 49 26.51 -14.51 -3.03
C HIS A 49 25.28 -13.78 -3.56
N VAL A 50 24.41 -13.32 -2.66
CA VAL A 50 23.26 -12.47 -3.01
C VAL A 50 23.55 -11.07 -2.49
N ASP A 51 23.92 -10.18 -3.41
CA ASP A 51 24.06 -8.76 -3.12
C ASP A 51 22.68 -8.12 -3.17
N TYR A 52 22.09 -7.85 -2.01
CA TYR A 52 20.81 -7.16 -1.93
C TYR A 52 21.00 -5.65 -2.10
N ASP A 53 20.25 -5.06 -3.02
CA ASP A 53 20.16 -3.62 -3.14
C ASP A 53 19.57 -3.01 -1.84
N PRO A 54 20.25 -2.07 -1.18
CA PRO A 54 19.72 -1.41 0.02
C PRO A 54 18.36 -0.73 -0.22
N ALA A 55 18.05 -0.29 -1.45
CA ALA A 55 16.74 0.28 -1.75
C ALA A 55 15.62 -0.78 -1.72
N LEU A 56 15.88 -1.99 -2.21
CA LEU A 56 14.95 -3.13 -2.14
C LEU A 56 14.68 -3.54 -0.69
N LEU A 57 15.73 -3.62 0.13
CA LEU A 57 15.60 -3.95 1.56
C LEU A 57 14.75 -2.91 2.29
N LYS A 58 14.97 -1.62 2.01
CA LYS A 58 14.18 -0.52 2.56
C LYS A 58 12.72 -0.59 2.10
N TRP A 59 12.46 -0.84 0.81
CA TRP A 59 11.09 -0.97 0.30
C TRP A 59 10.35 -2.14 0.95
N ASN A 60 11.01 -3.29 1.10
CA ASN A 60 10.44 -4.45 1.79
C ASN A 60 10.06 -4.12 3.23
N GLU A 61 10.93 -3.44 3.98
CA GLU A 61 10.65 -3.05 5.36
C GLU A 61 9.48 -2.06 5.45
N MET A 62 9.41 -1.08 4.53
CA MET A 62 8.30 -0.12 4.44
C MET A 62 6.97 -0.80 4.08
N HIS A 63 6.99 -1.74 3.13
CA HIS A 63 5.81 -2.47 2.69
C HIS A 63 5.29 -3.40 3.78
N ARG A 64 6.19 -4.15 4.44
CA ARG A 64 5.85 -5.06 5.54
C ARG A 64 5.30 -4.31 6.75
N ASN A 65 5.86 -3.15 7.09
CA ASN A 65 5.44 -2.35 8.23
C ASN A 65 4.26 -1.41 7.96
N ARG A 66 3.64 -1.46 6.77
CA ARG A 66 2.51 -0.59 6.41
C ARG A 66 1.35 -0.62 7.41
N THR A 67 1.13 -1.76 8.05
CA THR A 67 0.03 -1.96 9.02
C THR A 67 0.28 -1.26 10.34
N LYS A 68 1.55 -1.10 10.75
CA LYS A 68 1.93 -0.42 12.01
C LYS A 68 1.60 1.07 11.97
N PHE A 69 1.70 1.70 10.80
CA PHE A 69 1.48 3.14 10.62
C PHE A 69 0.07 3.49 10.11
N PHE A 70 -0.85 2.52 10.11
CA PHE A 70 -2.20 2.75 9.61
C PHE A 70 -3.00 3.67 10.53
N ARG A 71 -3.72 4.62 9.94
CA ARG A 71 -4.65 5.52 10.63
C ARG A 71 -5.99 5.50 9.91
N LEU A 72 -7.08 5.35 10.66
CA LEU A 72 -8.44 5.40 10.13
C LEU A 72 -8.82 6.85 9.81
N ASN A 73 -8.56 7.24 8.56
CA ASN A 73 -8.99 8.53 8.01
C ASN A 73 -10.34 8.38 7.30
N SER A 74 -11.11 9.47 7.17
CA SER A 74 -12.43 9.45 6.51
C SER A 74 -12.41 8.89 5.08
N ARG A 75 -11.33 9.14 4.33
CA ARG A 75 -11.13 8.56 2.99
C ARG A 75 -10.91 7.04 3.04
N ALA A 76 -10.05 6.58 3.96
CA ALA A 76 -9.74 5.16 4.11
C ALA A 76 -10.96 4.37 4.60
N ALA A 77 -11.69 4.92 5.59
CA ALA A 77 -12.91 4.30 6.12
C ALA A 77 -13.99 4.13 5.06
N LYS A 78 -14.18 5.13 4.17
CA LYS A 78 -15.10 5.02 3.03
C LYS A 78 -14.67 3.90 2.09
N LEU A 79 -13.39 3.84 1.72
CA LEU A 79 -12.87 2.81 0.82
C LEU A 79 -13.06 1.39 1.39
N THR A 80 -12.70 1.20 2.66
CA THR A 80 -12.86 -0.11 3.32
C THR A 80 -14.33 -0.51 3.43
N PHE A 81 -15.22 0.45 3.72
CA PHE A 81 -16.66 0.20 3.77
C PHE A 81 -17.20 -0.24 2.41
N TRP A 82 -16.87 0.48 1.32
CA TRP A 82 -17.35 0.12 -0.01
C TRP A 82 -16.88 -1.27 -0.44
N MET A 83 -15.59 -1.55 -0.27
CA MET A 83 -14.98 -2.79 -0.76
C MET A 83 -15.36 -4.02 0.08
N VAL A 84 -15.49 -3.87 1.41
CA VAL A 84 -15.71 -5.01 2.32
C VAL A 84 -17.19 -5.21 2.65
N VAL A 85 -17.98 -4.15 2.67
CA VAL A 85 -19.39 -4.21 3.08
C VAL A 85 -20.32 -3.98 1.89
N ALA A 86 -20.22 -2.81 1.24
CA ALA A 86 -21.23 -2.42 0.26
C ALA A 86 -21.24 -3.33 -0.98
N ILE A 87 -20.07 -3.62 -1.57
CA ILE A 87 -20.00 -4.47 -2.76
C ILE A 87 -20.41 -5.91 -2.44
N PRO A 88 -19.84 -6.59 -1.42
CA PRO A 88 -20.25 -7.95 -1.11
C PRO A 88 -21.72 -8.05 -0.71
N ALA A 89 -22.25 -7.10 0.06
CA ALA A 89 -23.67 -7.10 0.44
C ALA A 89 -24.59 -6.86 -0.76
N ALA A 90 -24.22 -5.96 -1.68
CA ALA A 90 -24.99 -5.72 -2.90
C ALA A 90 -24.98 -6.95 -3.80
N THR A 91 -23.81 -7.55 -4.04
CA THR A 91 -23.69 -8.78 -4.84
C THR A 91 -24.45 -9.94 -4.21
N LEU A 92 -24.33 -10.11 -2.89
CA LEU A 92 -25.04 -11.15 -2.15
C LEU A 92 -26.56 -10.94 -2.18
N GLY A 93 -27.04 -9.70 -2.02
CA GLY A 93 -28.47 -9.39 -2.13
C GLY A 93 -29.00 -9.65 -3.54
N LEU A 94 -28.23 -9.28 -4.56
CA LEU A 94 -28.57 -9.55 -5.96
C LEU A 94 -28.58 -11.05 -6.25
N SER A 95 -27.61 -11.81 -5.74
CA SER A 95 -27.59 -13.27 -5.94
C SER A 95 -28.80 -13.91 -5.29
N TYR A 96 -29.09 -13.58 -4.03
CA TYR A 96 -30.28 -14.11 -3.35
C TYR A 96 -31.60 -13.74 -4.03
N TRP A 97 -31.67 -12.57 -4.65
CA TRP A 97 -32.87 -12.16 -5.38
C TRP A 97 -32.98 -12.81 -6.76
N SER A 98 -31.86 -13.06 -7.44
CA SER A 98 -31.82 -13.60 -8.81
C SER A 98 -31.81 -15.12 -8.88
N GLU A 99 -31.47 -15.80 -7.78
CA GLU A 99 -31.52 -17.26 -7.71
C GLU A 99 -32.92 -17.80 -8.04
N GLY A 100 -32.97 -18.73 -9.01
CA GLY A 100 -34.20 -19.41 -9.43
C GLY A 100 -35.24 -18.54 -10.14
N ARG A 101 -34.94 -17.26 -10.43
CA ARG A 101 -35.88 -16.38 -11.16
C ARG A 101 -35.70 -16.40 -12.67
N TYR A 102 -34.63 -16.99 -13.18
CA TYR A 102 -34.29 -16.92 -14.61
C TYR A 102 -33.84 -18.28 -15.12
N GLU A 103 -34.66 -18.91 -15.97
CA GLU A 103 -34.27 -20.11 -16.74
C GLU A 103 -34.15 -19.75 -18.23
N LEU A 104 -32.95 -19.98 -18.78
CA LEU A 104 -32.65 -19.70 -20.19
C LEU A 104 -32.61 -20.97 -21.04
N LYS A 105 -32.95 -22.13 -20.47
CA LYS A 105 -32.86 -23.41 -21.16
C LYS A 105 -34.01 -23.56 -22.17
N GLY A 106 -33.67 -23.67 -23.45
CA GLY A 106 -34.62 -24.03 -24.52
C GLY A 106 -35.66 -22.95 -24.88
N LYS A 107 -35.52 -21.72 -24.37
CA LYS A 107 -36.49 -20.64 -24.54
C LYS A 107 -36.37 -19.96 -25.91
N ARG A 108 -37.49 -19.70 -26.60
CA ARG A 108 -37.52 -19.11 -27.97
C ARG A 108 -37.85 -17.60 -27.94
N ARG A 109 -37.93 -16.95 -29.11
CA ARG A 109 -38.34 -15.54 -29.22
C ARG A 109 -39.81 -15.39 -28.79
N GLY A 110 -40.09 -14.39 -27.95
CA GLY A 110 -41.45 -14.08 -27.46
C GLY A 110 -41.88 -14.83 -26.20
N ASP A 111 -40.96 -15.55 -25.57
CA ASP A 111 -41.22 -16.57 -24.56
C ASP A 111 -40.73 -16.02 -23.19
N ILE A 112 -41.52 -16.14 -22.11
CA ILE A 112 -41.23 -15.49 -20.80
C ILE A 112 -39.97 -16.06 -20.10
N ILE A 113 -38.99 -15.21 -19.80
CA ILE A 113 -37.68 -15.60 -19.23
C ILE A 113 -37.70 -15.69 -17.68
N ARG A 114 -38.66 -15.03 -17.03
CA ARG A 114 -38.72 -14.92 -15.58
C ARG A 114 -39.66 -15.95 -14.97
N GLU A 115 -39.18 -16.63 -13.94
CA GLU A 115 -39.88 -17.60 -13.10
C GLU A 115 -40.22 -16.95 -11.75
N PHE A 116 -41.28 -17.45 -11.10
CA PHE A 116 -42.01 -16.78 -10.02
C PHE A 116 -41.16 -16.02 -9.05
#